data_AF-A0A8H4A3D6-F1
#
_entry.id   AF-A0A8H4A3D6-F1
#
_cell.length_a   1.000
_cell.length_b   1.000
_cell.length_c   1.000
_cell.angle_alpha   90.00
_cell.angle_beta   90.00
_cell.angle_gamma   90.00
#
_symmetry.space_group_name_H-M   'P 1'
#
loop_
_entity.id
_entity.type
_entity.pdbx_description
1 polymer ?
#
loop_
_entity_poly.entity_id
_entity_poly.type
_entity_poly.pdbx_seq_one_letter_code
_entity_poly.pdbx_strand_id
1 'polypeptide(L)'
;MYTNKDTLALLTKKAKVFLLEIFGNIYQRLGQSSIVKGPEKKITYKLASLDIIVDKKQMPLGFSSEHLPSYDKCNHCHELLCDGTGKGSMVIACGHGYHESCFTLLNGKCYYCENFLKLGIKNNVSSLLS
;
A
#
# COMPACT_ATOMS: atom_id res chain seq x y z
N MET A 1 21.13 28.82 14.42
CA MET A 1 22.29 28.19 13.75
C MET A 1 21.89 27.90 12.31
N TYR A 2 22.38 28.68 11.34
CA TYR A 2 22.16 28.39 9.92
C TYR A 2 23.04 27.19 9.52
N THR A 3 22.45 26.16 8.93
CA THR A 3 23.21 25.04 8.33
C THR A 3 24.15 25.61 7.27
N ASN A 4 25.47 25.39 7.43
CA ASN A 4 26.46 25.75 6.41
C ASN A 4 26.05 25.12 5.07
N LYS A 5 26.20 25.86 3.97
CA LYS A 5 25.97 25.43 2.59
C LYS A 5 26.64 24.08 2.29
N ASP A 6 27.82 23.84 2.85
CA ASP A 6 28.54 22.56 2.70
C ASP A 6 27.82 21.40 3.38
N THR A 7 27.26 21.62 4.58
CA THR A 7 26.45 20.65 5.31
C THR A 7 25.17 20.33 4.53
N LEU A 8 24.50 21.34 3.99
CA LEU A 8 23.29 21.15 3.18
C LEU A 8 23.59 20.38 1.89
N ALA A 9 24.68 20.70 1.21
CA ALA A 9 25.12 19.99 0.00
C ALA A 9 25.43 18.52 0.29
N LEU A 10 26.12 18.24 1.40
CA LEU A 10 26.42 16.89 1.86
C LEU A 10 25.15 16.09 2.17
N LEU A 11 24.23 16.67 2.95
CA LEU A 11 22.95 16.02 3.28
C LEU A 11 22.11 15.76 2.03
N THR A 12 22.07 16.72 1.10
CA THR A 12 21.39 16.57 -0.19
C THR A 12 21.97 15.41 -0.99
N LYS A 13 23.31 15.30 -1.06
CA LYS A 13 23.99 14.20 -1.75
C LYS A 13 23.65 12.85 -1.10
N LYS A 14 23.69 12.76 0.23
CA LYS A 14 23.33 11.53 0.96
C LYS A 14 21.87 11.13 0.72
N ALA A 15 20.94 12.08 0.78
CA ALA A 15 19.53 11.83 0.53
C ALA A 15 19.29 11.33 -0.91
N LYS A 16 19.95 11.91 -1.91
CA LYS A 16 19.86 11.45 -3.30
C LYS A 16 20.31 10.01 -3.47
N VAL A 17 21.46 9.65 -2.89
CA VAL A 17 21.99 8.28 -2.94
C VAL A 17 21.03 7.32 -2.26
N PHE A 18 20.57 7.65 -1.06
CA PHE A 18 19.60 6.86 -0.32
C PHE A 18 18.30 6.64 -1.10
N LEU A 19 17.71 7.69 -1.67
CA LEU A 19 16.48 7.59 -2.46
C LEU A 19 16.70 6.71 -3.70
N LEU A 20 17.81 6.89 -4.42
CA LEU A 20 18.12 6.09 -5.60
C LEU A 20 18.27 4.61 -5.26
N GLU A 21 18.95 4.29 -4.16
CA GLU A 21 19.14 2.91 -3.69
C GLU A 21 17.80 2.28 -3.28
N ILE A 22 16.99 3.00 -2.48
CA ILE A 22 15.67 2.51 -2.05
C ILE A 22 14.75 2.26 -3.25
N PHE A 23 14.61 3.22 -4.16
CA PHE A 23 13.74 3.06 -5.33
C PHE A 23 14.28 2.00 -6.31
N GLY A 24 15.60 1.89 -6.46
CA GLY A 24 16.23 0.82 -7.21
C GLY A 24 15.90 -0.56 -6.64
N ASN A 25 16.02 -0.73 -5.32
CA ASN A 25 15.66 -1.96 -4.62
C ASN A 25 14.17 -2.29 -4.73
N ILE A 26 13.30 -1.27 -4.67
CA ILE A 26 11.85 -1.45 -4.88
C ILE A 26 11.57 -1.97 -6.28
N TYR A 27 12.16 -1.34 -7.30
CA TYR A 27 11.94 -1.72 -8.69
C TYR A 27 12.43 -3.15 -9.00
N GLN A 28 13.62 -3.51 -8.53
CA GLN A 28 14.20 -4.85 -8.75
C GLN A 28 13.44 -5.96 -8.01
N ARG A 29 12.67 -5.63 -6.97
CA ARG A 29 11.98 -6.59 -6.09
C ARG A 29 10.46 -6.48 -6.16
N LEU A 30 9.91 -5.89 -7.21
CA LEU A 30 8.47 -5.83 -7.43
C LEU A 30 7.85 -7.23 -7.38
N GLY A 31 6.73 -7.36 -6.66
CA GLY A 31 6.03 -8.65 -6.49
C GLY A 31 6.72 -9.67 -5.58
N GLN A 32 7.91 -9.40 -5.04
CA GLN A 32 8.64 -10.36 -4.19
C GLN A 32 8.25 -10.29 -2.70
N SER A 33 7.52 -9.25 -2.29
CA SER A 33 6.95 -9.15 -0.94
C SER A 33 5.89 -10.24 -0.74
N SER A 34 5.83 -10.79 0.48
CA SER A 34 4.98 -11.96 0.75
C SER A 34 4.33 -11.90 2.13
N ILE A 35 3.23 -12.64 2.26
CA ILE A 35 2.54 -12.84 3.53
C ILE A 35 3.27 -13.94 4.29
N VAL A 36 3.68 -13.64 5.52
CA VAL A 36 4.24 -14.61 6.45
C VAL A 36 3.18 -14.91 7.50
N LYS A 37 2.68 -16.16 7.49
CA LYS A 37 1.74 -16.65 8.50
C LYS A 37 2.54 -17.14 9.71
N GLY A 38 2.44 -16.43 10.82
CA GLY A 38 3.05 -16.83 12.08
C GLY A 38 2.20 -17.87 12.83
N PRO A 39 2.70 -18.37 13.98
CA PRO A 39 1.88 -19.08 14.95
C PRO A 39 0.63 -18.26 15.35
N GLU A 40 -0.44 -18.92 15.78
CA GLU A 40 -1.67 -18.27 16.29
C GLU A 40 -2.44 -17.37 15.30
N LYS A 41 -2.36 -17.65 13.99
CA LYS A 41 -3.05 -16.88 12.92
C LYS A 41 -2.58 -15.42 12.83
N LYS A 42 -1.43 -15.05 13.40
CA LYS A 42 -0.86 -13.71 13.25
C LYS A 42 -0.39 -13.50 11.80
N ILE A 43 -0.95 -12.50 11.13
CA ILE A 43 -0.57 -12.14 9.75
C ILE A 43 0.53 -11.08 9.81
N THR A 44 1.67 -11.40 9.22
CA THR A 44 2.80 -10.48 9.04
C THR A 44 3.18 -10.39 7.56
N TYR A 45 3.85 -9.33 7.16
CA TYR A 45 4.26 -9.09 5.78
C TYR A 45 5.78 -8.95 5.71
N LYS A 46 6.42 -9.73 4.83
CA LYS A 46 7.83 -9.53 4.48
C LYS A 46 7.91 -8.51 3.36
N LEU A 47 8.53 -7.36 3.64
CA LEU A 47 8.76 -6.29 2.65
C LEU A 47 10.12 -6.51 1.99
N ALA A 48 10.12 -7.11 0.80
CA ALA A 48 11.35 -7.57 0.14
C ALA A 48 12.37 -6.44 -0.11
N SER A 49 11.89 -5.24 -0.42
CA SER A 49 12.73 -4.07 -0.73
C SER A 49 13.43 -3.46 0.48
N LEU A 50 12.91 -3.72 1.68
CA LEU A 50 13.43 -3.20 2.94
C LEU A 50 14.05 -4.28 3.83
N ASP A 51 13.89 -5.54 3.44
CA ASP A 51 14.29 -6.73 4.21
C ASP A 51 13.80 -6.72 5.67
N ILE A 52 12.56 -6.26 5.88
CA ILE A 52 11.89 -6.25 7.18
C ILE A 52 10.61 -7.07 7.16
N ILE A 53 10.20 -7.52 8.35
CA ILE A 53 8.90 -8.14 8.59
C ILE A 53 8.08 -7.18 9.45
N VAL A 54 6.85 -6.90 9.01
CA VAL A 54 5.95 -5.97 9.70
C VAL A 54 4.63 -6.66 10.06
N ASP A 55 4.01 -6.20 11.15
CA ASP A 55 2.68 -6.64 11.53
C ASP A 55 1.63 -6.04 10.59
N LYS A 56 0.53 -6.77 10.35
CA LYS A 56 -0.61 -6.29 9.56
C LYS A 56 -1.11 -4.89 10.00
N LYS A 57 -1.01 -4.55 11.29
CA LYS A 57 -1.40 -3.23 11.84
C LYS A 57 -0.55 -2.06 11.32
N GLN A 58 0.64 -2.34 10.81
CA GLN A 58 1.54 -1.34 10.23
C GLN A 58 1.30 -1.15 8.73
N MET A 59 0.43 -1.97 8.12
CA MET A 59 0.10 -1.90 6.71
C MET A 59 -1.07 -0.95 6.44
N PRO A 60 -1.18 -0.42 5.21
CA PRO A 60 -2.36 0.31 4.77
C PRO A 60 -3.66 -0.49 4.95
N LEU A 61 -4.79 0.22 5.09
CA LEU A 61 -6.10 -0.38 5.38
C LEU A 61 -6.52 -1.47 4.39
N GLY A 62 -6.11 -1.41 3.13
CA GLY A 62 -6.43 -2.42 2.12
C GLY A 62 -5.91 -3.81 2.46
N PHE A 63 -4.77 -3.89 3.15
CA PHE A 63 -4.20 -5.14 3.69
C PHE A 63 -4.98 -5.68 4.90
N SER A 64 -5.95 -4.90 5.40
CA SER A 64 -6.88 -5.32 6.45
C SER A 64 -8.13 -6.00 5.97
N SER A 65 -8.58 -5.67 4.75
CA SER A 65 -9.72 -6.31 4.10
C SER A 65 -9.39 -7.73 3.60
N GLU A 66 -10.44 -8.51 3.32
CA GLU A 66 -10.29 -9.84 2.69
C GLU A 66 -9.75 -9.76 1.25
N HIS A 67 -9.91 -8.60 0.61
CA HIS A 67 -9.48 -8.34 -0.76
C HIS A 67 -8.16 -7.57 -0.72
N LEU A 68 -7.04 -8.29 -0.77
CA LEU A 68 -5.73 -7.66 -0.74
C LEU A 68 -5.49 -6.76 -1.97
N PRO A 69 -4.72 -5.67 -1.83
CA PRO A 69 -4.30 -4.88 -2.97
C PRO A 69 -3.55 -5.71 -4.02
N SER A 70 -3.86 -5.49 -5.30
CA SER A 70 -3.06 -6.01 -6.42
C SER A 70 -2.06 -4.94 -6.84
N TYR A 71 -0.84 -5.33 -7.17
CA TYR A 71 0.21 -4.37 -7.51
C TYR A 71 0.12 -3.86 -8.96
N ASP A 72 -0.46 -4.65 -9.87
CA ASP A 72 -0.47 -4.41 -11.32
C ASP A 72 -1.89 -4.27 -11.90
N LYS A 73 -2.93 -4.63 -11.15
CA LYS A 73 -4.31 -4.72 -11.63
C LYS A 73 -5.24 -3.77 -10.91
N CYS A 74 -6.20 -3.26 -11.65
CA CYS A 74 -7.29 -2.44 -11.15
C CYS A 74 -8.18 -3.28 -10.23
N ASN A 75 -8.41 -2.76 -9.04
CA ASN A 75 -9.27 -3.37 -8.02
C ASN A 75 -10.77 -3.25 -8.34
N HIS A 76 -11.15 -2.69 -9.49
CA HIS A 76 -12.53 -2.65 -9.96
C HIS A 76 -12.76 -3.54 -11.19
N CYS A 77 -12.03 -3.30 -12.28
CA CYS A 77 -12.22 -4.03 -13.54
C CYS A 77 -11.22 -5.17 -13.76
N HIS A 78 -10.26 -5.37 -12.86
CA HIS A 78 -9.22 -6.41 -12.91
C HIS A 78 -8.23 -6.33 -14.07
N GLU A 79 -8.37 -5.33 -14.95
CA GLU A 79 -7.40 -5.00 -16.01
C GLU A 79 -6.14 -4.34 -15.46
N LEU A 80 -5.06 -4.37 -16.24
CA LEU A 80 -3.77 -3.79 -15.85
C LEU A 80 -3.85 -2.26 -15.64
N LEU A 81 -3.24 -1.75 -14.58
CA LEU A 81 -3.24 -0.31 -14.24
C LEU A 81 -2.37 0.50 -15.21
N CYS A 82 -1.20 0.00 -15.57
CA CYS A 82 -0.25 0.72 -16.41
C CYS A 82 0.03 -0.07 -17.70
N ASP A 83 -1.01 -0.33 -18.48
CA ASP A 83 -0.96 -1.14 -19.70
C ASP A 83 -0.40 -0.39 -20.94
N GLY A 84 0.02 0.86 -20.78
CA GLY A 84 0.53 1.69 -21.87
C GLY A 84 -0.56 2.25 -22.81
N THR A 85 -1.85 2.02 -22.53
CA THR A 85 -2.96 2.53 -23.35
C THR A 85 -3.31 4.00 -23.09
N GLY A 86 -2.56 4.68 -22.21
CA GLY A 86 -2.79 6.09 -21.85
C GLY A 86 -3.93 6.31 -20.86
N LYS A 87 -4.54 5.26 -20.31
CA LYS A 87 -5.49 5.37 -19.21
C LYS A 87 -4.76 5.79 -17.93
N GLY A 88 -5.24 6.86 -17.29
CA GLY A 88 -4.77 7.28 -15.98
C GLY A 88 -5.05 6.22 -14.91
N SER A 89 -4.06 5.96 -14.06
CA SER A 89 -4.13 4.98 -12.98
C SER A 89 -3.53 5.53 -11.71
N MET A 90 -4.10 5.10 -10.59
CA MET A 90 -3.72 5.58 -9.28
C MET A 90 -3.73 4.44 -8.26
N VAL A 91 -2.82 4.52 -7.30
CA VAL A 91 -2.88 3.74 -6.06
C VAL A 91 -3.29 4.71 -4.95
N ILE A 92 -4.41 4.43 -4.28
CA ILE A 92 -4.92 5.28 -3.21
C ILE A 92 -4.29 4.90 -1.86
N ALA A 93 -4.47 5.74 -0.84
CA ALA A 93 -3.80 5.60 0.47
C ALA A 93 -4.05 4.25 1.18
N CYS A 94 -5.15 3.54 0.89
CA CYS A 94 -5.38 2.20 1.44
C CYS A 94 -4.55 1.10 0.75
N GLY A 95 -3.83 1.41 -0.33
CA GLY A 95 -2.99 0.50 -1.09
C GLY A 95 -3.66 -0.10 -2.33
N HIS A 96 -4.98 -0.03 -2.48
CA HIS A 96 -5.69 -0.52 -3.67
C HIS A 96 -5.43 0.39 -4.88
N GLY A 97 -5.28 -0.23 -6.05
CA GLY A 97 -5.03 0.46 -7.32
C GLY A 97 -6.27 0.49 -8.20
N TYR A 98 -6.51 1.60 -8.90
CA TYR A 98 -7.64 1.79 -9.81
C TYR A 98 -7.24 2.57 -11.05
N HIS A 99 -7.87 2.29 -12.19
CA HIS A 99 -7.97 3.32 -13.24
C HIS A 99 -8.76 4.50 -12.68
N GLU A 100 -8.38 5.73 -13.03
CA GLU A 100 -9.04 6.94 -12.57
C GLU A 100 -10.55 6.95 -12.92
N SER A 101 -10.89 6.43 -14.11
CA SER A 101 -12.29 6.25 -14.53
C SER A 101 -13.04 5.25 -13.65
N CYS A 102 -12.41 4.13 -13.30
CA CYS A 102 -12.98 3.13 -12.41
C CYS A 102 -13.19 3.70 -11.00
N PHE A 103 -12.25 4.50 -10.50
CA PHE A 103 -12.36 5.10 -9.18
C PHE A 103 -13.48 6.15 -9.13
N THR A 104 -13.67 6.91 -10.21
CA THR A 104 -14.78 7.86 -10.37
C THR A 104 -16.13 7.15 -10.34
N LEU A 105 -16.26 5.99 -11.00
CA LEU A 105 -17.49 5.16 -10.96
C LEU A 105 -17.84 4.67 -9.55
N LEU A 106 -16.85 4.55 -8.67
CA LEU A 106 -17.01 4.19 -7.26
C LEU A 106 -17.20 5.42 -6.34
N ASN A 107 -17.53 6.59 -6.91
CA ASN A 107 -17.67 7.86 -6.19
C ASN A 107 -16.44 8.24 -5.35
N GLY A 108 -15.24 7.88 -5.83
CA GLY A 108 -13.99 8.17 -5.14
C GLY A 108 -13.79 7.40 -3.83
N LYS A 109 -14.42 6.23 -3.69
CA LYS A 109 -14.31 5.38 -2.50
C LYS A 109 -13.74 4.01 -2.82
N CYS A 110 -12.95 3.48 -1.90
CA CYS A 110 -12.54 2.09 -1.94
C CYS A 110 -13.67 1.20 -1.41
N TYR A 111 -14.36 0.50 -2.30
CA TYR A 111 -15.44 -0.42 -1.97
C TYR A 111 -15.03 -1.48 -0.92
N TYR A 112 -13.84 -2.06 -1.06
CA TYR A 112 -13.35 -3.11 -0.15
C TYR A 112 -13.09 -2.59 1.26
N CYS A 113 -12.45 -1.43 1.38
CA CYS A 113 -12.16 -0.83 2.68
C CYS A 113 -13.45 -0.33 3.35
N GLU A 114 -14.38 0.25 2.59
CA GLU A 114 -15.66 0.70 3.12
C GLU A 114 -16.46 -0.46 3.70
N ASN A 115 -16.55 -1.59 2.98
CA ASN A 115 -17.23 -2.78 3.47
C ASN A 115 -16.56 -3.38 4.70
N PHE A 116 -15.23 -3.45 4.70
CA PHE A 116 -14.46 -3.92 5.87
C PHE A 116 -14.77 -3.08 7.11
N LEU A 117 -14.78 -1.75 6.99
CA LEU A 117 -15.09 -0.85 8.10
C LEU A 117 -16.55 -1.00 8.56
N LYS A 118 -17.52 -1.03 7.63
CA LYS A 118 -18.94 -1.23 7.97
C LYS A 118 -19.18 -2.53 8.73
N LEU A 119 -18.55 -3.62 8.28
CA LEU A 119 -18.66 -4.93 8.93
C LEU A 119 -18.00 -4.91 10.32
N GLY A 120 -16.81 -4.30 10.44
CA GLY A 120 -16.12 -4.15 11.72
C GLY A 120 -16.95 -3.36 12.74
N ILE A 121 -17.56 -2.24 12.33
CA ILE A 121 -18.46 -1.44 13.18
C ILE A 121 -19.65 -2.30 13.63
N LYS A 122 -20.33 -2.98 12.70
CA LYS A 122 -21.49 -3.82 13.02
C LYS A 122 -21.12 -4.89 14.06
N ASN A 123 -20.04 -5.62 13.84
CA ASN A 123 -19.62 -6.72 14.72
C ASN A 123 -19.26 -6.21 16.12
N ASN A 124 -18.51 -5.10 16.19
CA ASN A 124 -18.10 -4.51 17.47
C ASN A 124 -19.31 -3.98 18.25
N VAL A 125 -20.24 -3.27 17.60
CA VAL A 125 -21.46 -2.78 18.25
C VAL A 125 -22.31 -3.95 18.75
N SER A 126 -22.52 -4.98 17.93
CA SER A 126 -23.26 -6.18 18.35
C SER A 126 -22.63 -6.86 19.57
N SER A 127 -21.30 -6.93 19.64
CA SER A 127 -20.59 -7.54 20.79
C SER A 127 -20.71 -6.75 22.10
N LEU A 128 -21.04 -5.45 22.04
CA LEU A 128 -21.28 -4.62 23.22
C LEU A 128 -22.71 -4.74 23.75
N LEU A 129 -23.64 -5.18 22.89
CA LEU A 129 -25.05 -5.35 23.22
C LEU A 129 -25.40 -6.79 23.65
N SER A 130 -24.47 -7.74 23.46
CA SER A 130 -24.57 -9.14 23.86
C SER A 130 -23.91 -9.40 25.21
#